data_AF-A0A0Q5W0Z3-F1
#
_entry.id   AF-A0A0Q5W0Z3-F1
#
_cell.length_a   1.000
_cell.length_b   1.000
_cell.length_c   1.000
_cell.angle_alpha   90.00
_cell.angle_beta   90.00
_cell.angle_gamma   90.00
#
_symmetry.space_group_name_H-M   'P 1'
#
loop_
_entity.id
_entity.type
_entity.pdbx_description
1 polymer ?
#
loop_
_entity_poly.entity_id
_entity_poly.type
_entity_poly.pdbx_seq_one_letter_code
_entity_poly.pdbx_strand_id
1 'polypeptide(L)'
;MECCLSEEAKEQKRINQEIEKQLRRDKRDARRELKLLLLGTGESGKSTFIKQMRIIHGSGYSDEDKRGYIKLVFQNIFMAMQSMIKAMDMLKISYGQGEHSEMADLVMSIDYETVTTFEDPYLNAIKTLWDDAGIQECYDRRREYQLTDSAKYYLSDLARIEQADYLPTEQDILRARVPTTGILEYPFDLDGIVFRMVDVGGQRSERRKWIHCFENVTSIIFLVALSEYDQILFESDNENRMEESKALFRTIITYPWFQNSSVILFLNKKDLLEEKIMYSHLVDYFPEYDGPQRDAITAREFILRMFVDLNPDSEKIIYSHFTCATDTENIKLVFCAVKDTIMQNALKEFNLG
;
A
#
# COMPACT_ATOMS: atom_id res chain seq x y z
N MET A 1 -21.41 -7.32 64.52
CA MET A 1 -20.08 -7.97 64.44
C MET A 1 -19.45 -7.53 63.13
N GLU A 2 -18.83 -6.35 63.16
CA GLU A 2 -18.00 -5.85 62.06
C GLU A 2 -16.69 -6.62 62.08
N CYS A 3 -16.48 -7.46 61.07
CA CYS A 3 -15.23 -8.18 60.88
C CYS A 3 -14.19 -7.18 60.35
N CYS A 4 -13.20 -6.85 61.19
CA CYS A 4 -12.07 -6.02 60.84
C CYS A 4 -11.27 -6.68 59.69
N LEU A 5 -11.56 -6.29 58.45
CA LEU A 5 -10.70 -6.58 57.31
C LEU A 5 -9.30 -6.03 57.64
N SER A 6 -8.26 -6.85 57.47
CA SER A 6 -6.87 -6.41 57.59
C SER A 6 -6.61 -5.25 56.62
N GLU A 7 -5.66 -4.37 56.95
CA GLU A 7 -5.26 -3.26 56.07
C GLU A 7 -4.89 -3.77 54.66
N GLU A 8 -4.24 -4.94 54.58
CA GLU A 8 -3.97 -5.63 53.31
C GLU A 8 -5.23 -6.02 52.55
N ALA A 9 -6.26 -6.55 53.22
CA ALA A 9 -7.51 -6.92 52.57
C ALA A 9 -8.32 -5.70 52.10
N LYS A 10 -8.22 -4.56 52.79
CA LYS A 10 -8.80 -3.29 52.35
C LYS A 10 -8.07 -2.75 51.11
N GLU A 11 -6.74 -2.80 51.11
CA GLU A 11 -5.94 -2.34 49.98
C GLU A 11 -6.13 -3.24 48.75
N GLN A 12 -6.16 -4.56 48.92
CA GLN A 12 -6.50 -5.49 47.83
C GLN A 12 -7.89 -5.22 47.25
N LYS A 13 -8.88 -4.93 48.10
CA LYS A 13 -10.23 -4.58 47.64
C LYS A 13 -10.25 -3.27 46.86
N ARG A 14 -9.45 -2.27 47.28
CA ARG A 14 -9.31 -1.00 46.57
C ARG A 14 -8.63 -1.19 45.21
N ILE A 15 -7.53 -1.93 45.16
CA ILE A 15 -6.83 -2.26 43.90
C ILE A 15 -7.77 -3.02 42.96
N ASN A 16 -8.50 -4.02 43.46
CA ASN A 16 -9.44 -4.78 42.65
C ASN A 16 -10.59 -3.90 42.10
N GLN A 17 -11.11 -2.97 42.90
CA GLN A 17 -12.11 -2.00 42.44
C GLN A 17 -11.56 -1.06 41.37
N GLU A 18 -10.32 -0.60 41.49
CA GLU A 18 -9.69 0.25 40.48
C GLU A 18 -9.44 -0.53 39.18
N ILE A 19 -9.00 -1.79 39.28
CA ILE A 19 -8.86 -2.70 38.12
C ILE A 19 -10.21 -2.93 37.44
N GLU A 20 -11.28 -3.24 38.19
CA GLU A 20 -12.62 -3.41 37.62
C GLU A 20 -13.13 -2.13 36.94
N LYS A 21 -12.86 -0.97 37.52
CA LYS A 21 -13.23 0.32 36.95
C LYS A 21 -12.46 0.60 35.65
N GLN A 22 -11.16 0.30 35.64
CA GLN A 22 -10.33 0.40 34.44
C GLN A 22 -10.83 -0.55 33.35
N LEU A 23 -11.07 -1.83 33.68
CA LEU A 23 -11.61 -2.83 32.74
C LEU A 23 -12.97 -2.42 32.16
N ARG A 24 -13.86 -1.82 32.96
CA ARG A 24 -15.15 -1.31 32.46
C ARG A 24 -14.97 -0.14 31.51
N ARG A 25 -14.01 0.73 31.77
CA ARG A 25 -13.66 1.86 30.89
C ARG A 25 -13.07 1.35 29.59
N ASP A 26 -12.06 0.48 29.66
CA ASP A 26 -11.41 -0.12 28.49
C ASP A 26 -12.41 -0.90 27.64
N LYS A 27 -13.35 -1.64 28.26
CA LYS A 27 -14.43 -2.34 27.54
C LYS A 27 -15.41 -1.38 26.85
N ARG A 28 -15.65 -0.20 27.42
CA ARG A 28 -16.50 0.82 26.81
C ARG A 28 -15.78 1.52 25.65
N ASP A 29 -14.50 1.81 25.82
CA ASP A 29 -13.68 2.48 24.82
C ASP A 29 -13.39 1.54 23.64
N ALA A 30 -13.10 0.25 23.91
CA ALA A 30 -12.96 -0.79 22.89
C ALA A 30 -14.25 -1.03 22.08
N ARG A 31 -15.43 -0.83 22.69
CA ARG A 31 -16.72 -0.87 21.96
C ARG A 31 -16.91 0.31 20.99
N ARG A 32 -16.07 1.34 21.05
CA ARG A 32 -16.10 2.49 20.14
C ARG A 32 -14.92 2.49 19.17
N GLU A 33 -14.16 1.40 19.16
CA GLU A 33 -13.05 1.21 18.25
C GLU A 33 -13.49 0.34 17.06
N LEU A 34 -13.26 0.82 15.84
CA LEU A 34 -13.51 0.09 14.61
C LEU A 34 -12.19 -0.33 13.99
N LYS A 35 -11.98 -1.63 13.89
CA LYS A 35 -10.74 -2.20 13.34
C LYS A 35 -10.88 -2.42 11.85
N LEU A 36 -10.04 -1.74 11.07
CA LEU A 36 -9.98 -1.82 9.62
C LEU A 36 -8.71 -2.56 9.21
N LEU A 37 -8.87 -3.72 8.57
CA LEU A 37 -7.72 -4.54 8.17
C LEU A 37 -7.40 -4.30 6.69
N LEU A 38 -6.20 -3.80 6.39
CA LEU A 38 -5.74 -3.60 5.01
C LEU A 38 -5.04 -4.87 4.50
N LEU A 39 -5.61 -5.48 3.47
CA LEU A 39 -5.08 -6.69 2.85
C LEU A 39 -4.81 -6.46 1.36
N GLY A 40 -3.98 -7.32 0.77
CA GLY A 40 -3.63 -7.28 -0.65
C GLY A 40 -2.18 -7.68 -0.89
N THR A 41 -1.84 -7.94 -2.14
CA THR A 41 -0.49 -8.33 -2.59
C THR A 41 0.56 -7.26 -2.29
N GLY A 42 1.84 -7.62 -2.42
CA GLY A 42 2.93 -6.65 -2.34
C GLY A 42 2.70 -5.48 -3.30
N GLU A 43 3.01 -4.25 -2.88
CA GLU A 43 2.89 -3.04 -3.71
C GLU A 43 1.46 -2.66 -4.17
N SER A 44 0.40 -3.29 -3.64
CA SER A 44 -0.97 -2.91 -4.00
C SER A 44 -1.41 -1.51 -3.52
N GLY A 45 -0.60 -0.86 -2.65
CA GLY A 45 -0.81 0.51 -2.18
C GLY A 45 -1.31 0.65 -0.74
N LYS A 46 -1.25 -0.42 0.07
CA LYS A 46 -1.72 -0.42 1.47
C LYS A 46 -1.09 0.69 2.30
N SER A 47 0.23 0.75 2.33
CA SER A 47 0.96 1.74 3.11
C SER A 47 0.77 3.16 2.56
N THR A 48 0.57 3.33 1.26
CA THR A 48 0.19 4.63 0.68
C THR A 48 -1.17 5.08 1.19
N PHE A 49 -2.14 4.15 1.30
CA PHE A 49 -3.44 4.46 1.89
C PHE A 49 -3.33 4.87 3.36
N ILE A 50 -2.51 4.19 4.17
CA ILE A 50 -2.22 4.61 5.55
C ILE A 50 -1.64 6.02 5.61
N LYS A 51 -0.66 6.34 4.75
CA LYS A 51 -0.06 7.67 4.68
C LYS A 51 -1.12 8.73 4.36
N GLN A 52 -2.07 8.44 3.47
CA GLN A 52 -3.20 9.33 3.20
C GLN A 52 -4.09 9.54 4.43
N MET A 53 -4.35 8.51 5.22
CA MET A 53 -5.14 8.67 6.45
C MET A 53 -4.44 9.56 7.48
N ARG A 54 -3.11 9.49 7.57
CA ARG A 54 -2.33 10.43 8.37
C ARG A 54 -2.44 11.87 7.87
N ILE A 55 -2.50 12.09 6.55
CA ILE A 55 -2.66 13.42 5.94
C ILE A 55 -4.08 13.96 6.17
N ILE A 56 -5.11 13.12 5.95
CA ILE A 56 -6.50 13.56 5.90
C ILE A 56 -7.12 13.65 7.31
N HIS A 57 -6.82 12.67 8.17
CA HIS A 57 -7.46 12.51 9.49
C HIS A 57 -6.47 12.54 10.65
N GLY A 58 -5.16 12.57 10.38
CA GLY A 58 -4.12 12.66 11.38
C GLY A 58 -3.52 14.06 11.53
N SER A 59 -2.33 14.13 12.11
CA SER A 59 -1.55 15.36 12.25
C SER A 59 -0.81 15.80 10.98
N GLY A 60 -0.97 15.06 9.88
CA GLY A 60 -0.16 15.23 8.67
C GLY A 60 1.32 14.90 8.89
N TYR A 61 2.16 15.49 8.03
CA TYR A 61 3.62 15.37 8.09
C TYR A 61 4.23 16.72 8.41
N SER A 62 4.84 16.84 9.59
CA SER A 62 5.63 18.01 9.96
C SER A 62 6.91 18.11 9.12
N ASP A 63 7.59 19.25 9.14
CA ASP A 63 8.86 19.39 8.45
C ASP A 63 9.94 18.46 9.03
N GLU A 64 9.86 18.10 10.31
CA GLU A 64 10.74 17.09 10.91
C GLU A 64 10.46 15.71 10.35
N ASP A 65 9.18 15.32 10.23
CA ASP A 65 8.79 14.06 9.58
C ASP A 65 9.29 14.03 8.13
N LYS A 66 9.07 15.11 7.37
CA LYS A 66 9.48 15.24 5.96
C LYS A 66 10.99 15.08 5.80
N ARG A 67 11.80 15.68 6.68
CA ARG A 67 13.27 15.49 6.68
C ARG A 67 13.67 14.03 6.86
N GLY A 68 12.93 13.27 7.68
CA GLY A 68 13.12 11.83 7.85
C GLY A 68 12.96 11.02 6.55
N TYR A 69 12.21 11.53 5.56
CA TYR A 69 12.02 10.89 4.26
C TYR A 69 13.09 11.23 3.22
N ILE A 70 13.96 12.23 3.45
CA ILE A 70 15.01 12.63 2.49
C ILE A 70 15.88 11.43 2.11
N LYS A 71 16.43 10.76 3.13
CA LYS A 71 17.23 9.55 2.95
C LYS A 71 16.49 8.52 2.11
N LEU A 72 15.25 8.23 2.45
CA LEU A 72 14.45 7.21 1.79
C LEU A 72 14.19 7.53 0.31
N VAL A 73 13.94 8.80 -0.03
CA VAL A 73 13.77 9.22 -1.43
C VAL A 73 15.04 8.95 -2.22
N PHE A 74 16.21 9.27 -1.67
CA PHE A 74 17.49 8.97 -2.33
C PHE A 74 17.67 7.47 -2.53
N GLN A 75 17.46 6.67 -1.48
CA GLN A 75 17.54 5.20 -1.57
C GLN A 75 16.62 4.63 -2.66
N ASN A 76 15.40 5.18 -2.80
CA ASN A 76 14.46 4.78 -3.84
C ASN A 76 14.93 5.12 -5.25
N ILE A 77 15.59 6.27 -5.45
CA ILE A 77 16.18 6.68 -6.74
C ILE A 77 17.30 5.72 -7.13
N PHE A 78 18.24 5.46 -6.21
CA PHE A 78 19.34 4.51 -6.46
C PHE A 78 18.79 3.11 -6.76
N MET A 79 17.87 2.62 -5.94
CA MET A 79 17.25 1.31 -6.13
C MET A 79 16.56 1.20 -7.51
N ALA A 80 15.84 2.25 -7.94
CA ALA A 80 15.20 2.28 -9.25
C ALA A 80 16.23 2.23 -10.39
N MET A 81 17.27 3.08 -10.34
CA MET A 81 18.30 3.11 -11.38
C MET A 81 19.09 1.79 -11.44
N GLN A 82 19.51 1.26 -10.29
CA GLN A 82 20.21 -0.04 -10.22
C GLN A 82 19.35 -1.19 -10.74
N SER A 83 18.03 -1.15 -10.52
CA SER A 83 17.12 -2.16 -11.07
C SER A 83 17.04 -2.09 -12.60
N MET A 84 17.02 -0.87 -13.17
CA MET A 84 17.04 -0.69 -14.64
C MET A 84 18.37 -1.12 -15.25
N ILE A 85 19.51 -0.79 -14.62
CA ILE A 85 20.84 -1.24 -15.08
C ILE A 85 20.91 -2.77 -15.14
N LYS A 86 20.49 -3.46 -14.07
CA LYS A 86 20.42 -4.93 -14.04
C LYS A 86 19.49 -5.49 -15.12
N ALA A 87 18.37 -4.81 -15.37
CA ALA A 87 17.41 -5.22 -16.39
C ALA A 87 17.97 -5.04 -17.81
N MET A 88 18.80 -4.03 -18.08
CA MET A 88 19.47 -3.89 -19.38
C MET A 88 20.32 -5.13 -19.71
N ASP A 89 21.09 -5.64 -18.74
CA ASP A 89 21.90 -6.85 -18.91
C ASP A 89 21.04 -8.10 -19.17
N MET A 90 19.89 -8.20 -18.50
CA MET A 90 18.94 -9.29 -18.66
C MET A 90 18.27 -9.25 -20.04
N LEU A 91 17.80 -8.07 -20.44
CA LEU A 91 17.06 -7.83 -21.69
C LEU A 91 17.98 -7.63 -22.90
N LYS A 92 19.30 -7.62 -22.68
CA LYS A 92 20.34 -7.39 -23.69
C LYS A 92 20.19 -6.06 -24.42
N ILE A 93 19.81 -5.02 -23.67
CA ILE A 93 19.70 -3.65 -24.17
C ILE A 93 21.07 -2.98 -24.01
N SER A 94 21.56 -2.36 -25.09
CA SER A 94 22.82 -1.61 -25.05
C SER A 94 22.56 -0.16 -24.64
N TYR A 95 23.53 0.46 -23.95
CA TYR A 95 23.51 1.89 -23.72
C TYR A 95 23.57 2.66 -25.05
N GLY A 96 23.01 3.87 -25.08
CA GLY A 96 23.10 4.76 -26.23
C GLY A 96 24.53 5.25 -26.50
N GLN A 97 25.37 5.32 -25.46
CA GLN A 97 26.78 5.71 -25.55
C GLN A 97 27.66 4.77 -24.73
N GLY A 98 28.87 4.47 -25.22
CA GLY A 98 29.80 3.54 -24.55
C GLY A 98 30.25 4.02 -23.16
N GLU A 99 30.44 5.32 -22.98
CA GLU A 99 30.88 5.93 -21.71
C GLU A 99 29.85 5.78 -20.59
N HIS A 100 28.56 5.61 -20.92
CA HIS A 100 27.50 5.41 -19.93
C HIS A 100 27.64 4.09 -19.16
N SER A 101 28.37 3.10 -19.72
CA SER A 101 28.67 1.85 -19.01
C SER A 101 29.49 2.11 -17.73
N GLU A 102 30.45 3.03 -17.77
CA GLU A 102 31.27 3.36 -16.59
C GLU A 102 30.44 4.08 -15.51
N MET A 103 29.47 4.91 -15.93
CA MET A 103 28.52 5.55 -15.02
C MET A 103 27.58 4.52 -14.37
N ALA A 104 27.14 3.51 -15.13
CA ALA A 104 26.34 2.42 -14.60
C ALA A 104 27.12 1.61 -13.56
N ASP A 105 28.38 1.27 -13.84
CA ASP A 105 29.27 0.58 -12.89
C ASP A 105 29.46 1.39 -11.61
N LEU A 106 29.63 2.72 -11.73
CA LEU A 106 29.69 3.62 -10.57
C LEU A 106 28.40 3.54 -9.73
N VAL A 107 27.23 3.69 -10.35
CA VAL A 107 25.94 3.62 -9.63
C VAL A 107 25.71 2.24 -9.01
N MET A 108 26.19 1.17 -9.64
CA MET A 108 26.11 -0.19 -9.14
C MET A 108 27.09 -0.50 -7.99
N SER A 109 28.14 0.31 -7.83
CA SER A 109 29.18 0.10 -6.80
C SER A 109 28.74 0.42 -5.37
N ILE A 110 27.64 1.18 -5.21
CA ILE A 110 27.11 1.59 -3.91
C ILE A 110 25.92 0.74 -3.50
N ASP A 111 25.86 0.35 -2.24
CA ASP A 111 24.65 -0.24 -1.67
C ASP A 111 23.62 0.87 -1.41
N TYR A 112 22.51 0.82 -2.13
CA TYR A 112 21.44 1.81 -2.00
C TYR A 112 20.88 1.89 -0.57
N GLU A 113 20.96 0.83 0.25
CA GLU A 113 20.49 0.86 1.65
C GLU A 113 21.36 1.75 2.54
N THR A 114 22.61 1.99 2.15
CA THR A 114 23.57 2.80 2.91
C THR A 114 23.55 4.29 2.53
N VAL A 115 22.90 4.65 1.43
CA VAL A 115 22.84 6.01 0.90
C VAL A 115 22.20 6.96 1.92
N THR A 116 22.88 8.08 2.18
CA THR A 116 22.40 9.19 3.04
C THR A 116 22.43 10.54 2.34
N THR A 117 23.27 10.71 1.33
CA THR A 117 23.42 11.94 0.54
C THR A 117 23.19 11.66 -0.95
N PHE A 118 22.88 12.70 -1.71
CA PHE A 118 22.66 12.61 -3.16
C PHE A 118 23.50 13.67 -3.87
N GLU A 119 24.79 13.33 -4.02
CA GLU A 119 25.84 14.26 -4.47
C GLU A 119 26.65 13.63 -5.61
N ASP A 120 27.52 14.43 -6.22
CA ASP A 120 28.47 13.95 -7.21
C ASP A 120 29.49 12.97 -6.59
N PRO A 121 29.93 11.95 -7.34
CA PRO A 121 29.71 11.74 -8.79
C PRO A 121 28.39 11.02 -9.15
N TYR A 122 27.63 10.52 -8.16
CA TYR A 122 26.45 9.67 -8.41
C TYR A 122 25.27 10.44 -8.98
N LEU A 123 25.05 11.69 -8.54
CA LEU A 123 24.00 12.57 -9.03
C LEU A 123 24.12 12.77 -10.55
N ASN A 124 25.29 13.20 -11.04
CA ASN A 124 25.54 13.36 -12.46
C ASN A 124 25.40 12.05 -13.24
N ALA A 125 25.87 10.94 -12.69
CA ALA A 125 25.74 9.61 -13.31
C ALA A 125 24.26 9.22 -13.49
N ILE A 126 23.43 9.34 -12.44
CA ILE A 126 22.00 8.99 -12.49
C ILE A 126 21.23 9.89 -13.45
N LYS A 127 21.53 11.20 -13.47
CA LYS A 127 20.93 12.13 -14.44
C LYS A 127 21.26 11.73 -15.88
N THR A 128 22.54 11.52 -16.17
CA THR A 128 23.01 11.17 -17.51
C THR A 128 22.45 9.83 -17.96
N LEU A 129 22.42 8.83 -17.07
CA LEU A 129 21.83 7.52 -17.35
C LEU A 129 20.33 7.62 -17.59
N TRP A 130 19.60 8.46 -16.86
CA TRP A 130 18.16 8.62 -17.09
C TRP A 130 17.87 9.17 -18.49
N ASP A 131 18.71 10.06 -19.02
CA ASP A 131 18.58 10.58 -20.39
C ASP A 131 19.11 9.61 -21.47
N ASP A 132 19.72 8.48 -21.09
CA ASP A 132 20.22 7.47 -22.04
C ASP A 132 19.08 6.73 -22.76
N ALA A 133 19.21 6.59 -24.08
CA ALA A 133 18.20 5.93 -24.90
C ALA A 133 17.97 4.45 -24.54
N GLY A 134 19.03 3.73 -24.13
CA GLY A 134 18.93 2.35 -23.70
C GLY A 134 18.24 2.20 -22.33
N ILE A 135 18.50 3.12 -21.40
CA ILE A 135 17.78 3.18 -20.12
C ILE A 135 16.30 3.53 -20.33
N GLN A 136 15.99 4.47 -21.23
CA GLN A 136 14.61 4.79 -21.59
C GLN A 136 13.88 3.60 -22.23
N GLU A 137 14.53 2.88 -23.15
CA GLU A 137 13.98 1.63 -23.72
C GLU A 137 13.75 0.58 -22.63
N CYS A 138 14.69 0.44 -21.69
CA CYS A 138 14.56 -0.46 -20.55
C CYS A 138 13.35 -0.08 -19.68
N TYR A 139 13.18 1.21 -19.37
CA TYR A 139 12.03 1.73 -18.63
C TYR A 139 10.69 1.48 -19.35
N ASP A 140 10.64 1.59 -20.68
CA ASP A 140 9.44 1.27 -21.45
C ASP A 140 9.06 -0.22 -21.36
N ARG A 141 10.06 -1.08 -21.14
CA ARG A 141 9.92 -2.54 -20.92
C ARG A 141 9.83 -2.93 -19.45
N ARG A 142 9.57 -1.98 -18.53
CA ARG A 142 9.45 -2.20 -17.06
C ARG A 142 8.40 -3.22 -16.59
N ARG A 143 7.59 -3.79 -17.49
CA ARG A 143 6.71 -4.93 -17.17
C ARG A 143 7.45 -6.26 -17.10
N GLU A 144 8.63 -6.35 -17.72
CA GLU A 144 9.44 -7.58 -17.85
C GLU A 144 10.35 -7.81 -16.63
N TYR A 145 10.46 -6.83 -15.73
CA TYR A 145 11.26 -6.90 -14.52
C TYR A 145 10.62 -6.07 -13.39
N GLN A 146 11.21 -6.14 -12.20
CA GLN A 146 10.67 -5.50 -11.01
C GLN A 146 11.20 -4.08 -10.90
N LEU A 147 10.33 -3.09 -11.08
CA LEU A 147 10.63 -1.67 -10.93
C LEU A 147 9.55 -0.99 -10.09
N THR A 148 9.93 0.01 -9.29
CA THR A 148 8.96 0.80 -8.55
C THR A 148 8.13 1.70 -9.48
N ASP A 149 6.82 1.79 -9.23
CA ASP A 149 5.95 2.69 -9.99
C ASP A 149 6.33 4.17 -9.83
N SER A 150 7.04 4.52 -8.75
CA SER A 150 7.52 5.88 -8.48
C SER A 150 8.85 6.23 -9.16
N ALA A 151 9.50 5.29 -9.87
CA ALA A 151 10.79 5.51 -10.52
C ALA A 151 10.79 6.77 -11.42
N LYS A 152 9.85 6.84 -12.37
CA LYS A 152 9.73 7.98 -13.30
C LYS A 152 9.42 9.29 -12.59
N TYR A 153 8.60 9.26 -11.52
CA TYR A 153 8.26 10.46 -10.76
C TYR A 153 9.50 11.13 -10.16
N TYR A 154 10.40 10.36 -9.54
CA TYR A 154 11.62 10.92 -8.97
C TYR A 154 12.68 11.23 -10.04
N LEU A 155 12.90 10.31 -10.98
CA LEU A 155 13.95 10.46 -12.00
C LEU A 155 13.67 11.60 -13.00
N SER A 156 12.40 11.91 -13.24
CA SER A 156 12.03 13.04 -14.12
C SER A 156 12.13 14.41 -13.44
N ASP A 157 12.33 14.46 -12.11
CA ASP A 157 12.36 15.71 -11.33
C ASP A 157 13.56 15.74 -10.36
N LEU A 158 14.71 15.22 -10.83
CA LEU A 158 15.96 15.22 -10.07
C LEU A 158 16.44 16.64 -9.72
N ALA A 159 16.09 17.65 -10.54
CA ALA A 159 16.46 19.05 -10.34
C ALA A 159 15.89 19.64 -9.05
N ARG A 160 14.70 19.22 -8.63
CA ARG A 160 14.12 19.60 -7.34
C ARG A 160 14.75 18.86 -6.17
N ILE A 161 15.11 17.58 -6.39
CA ILE A 161 15.62 16.68 -5.35
C ILE A 161 17.09 16.97 -5.01
N GLU A 162 17.87 17.50 -5.94
CA GLU A 162 19.29 17.83 -5.75
C GLU A 162 19.53 19.14 -4.99
N GLN A 163 18.50 19.95 -4.74
CA GLN A 163 18.67 21.23 -4.06
C GLN A 163 19.17 21.02 -2.62
N ALA A 164 20.09 21.87 -2.16
CA ALA A 164 20.67 21.75 -0.82
C ALA A 164 19.65 21.92 0.32
N ASP A 165 18.54 22.62 0.05
CA ASP A 165 17.42 22.83 0.95
C ASP A 165 16.21 21.92 0.64
N TYR A 166 16.44 20.84 -0.13
CA TYR A 166 15.39 19.89 -0.49
C TYR A 166 14.64 19.36 0.74
N LEU A 167 13.33 19.61 0.74
CA LEU A 167 12.39 19.06 1.70
C LEU A 167 11.33 18.24 0.94
N PRO A 168 11.16 16.94 1.24
CA PRO A 168 10.17 16.11 0.57
C PRO A 168 8.77 16.67 0.75
N THR A 169 8.05 16.75 -0.35
CA THR A 169 6.62 17.08 -0.37
C THR A 169 5.80 15.88 0.12
N GLU A 170 4.53 16.11 0.43
CA GLU A 170 3.61 15.00 0.73
C GLU A 170 3.51 14.02 -0.44
N GLN A 171 3.63 14.50 -1.68
CA GLN A 171 3.64 13.63 -2.86
C GLN A 171 4.88 12.75 -2.93
N ASP A 172 6.05 13.26 -2.54
CA ASP A 172 7.26 12.44 -2.40
C ASP A 172 7.06 11.39 -1.31
N ILE A 173 6.45 11.75 -0.18
CA ILE A 173 6.19 10.83 0.94
C ILE A 173 5.23 9.71 0.52
N LEU A 174 4.15 10.04 -0.20
CA LEU A 174 3.17 9.07 -0.68
C LEU A 174 3.77 8.05 -1.65
N ARG A 175 4.74 8.49 -2.46
CA ARG A 175 5.44 7.67 -3.47
C ARG A 175 6.67 6.94 -2.95
N ALA A 176 7.17 7.34 -1.78
CA ALA A 176 8.31 6.71 -1.15
C ALA A 176 7.96 5.28 -0.70
N ARG A 177 8.73 4.32 -1.16
CA ARG A 177 8.57 2.90 -0.90
C ARG A 177 9.45 2.46 0.27
N VAL A 178 8.80 1.91 1.28
CA VAL A 178 9.41 1.10 2.33
C VAL A 178 8.69 -0.24 2.33
N PRO A 179 9.39 -1.38 2.22
CA PRO A 179 8.76 -2.69 2.41
C PRO A 179 8.18 -2.81 3.82
N THR A 180 6.86 -2.99 3.91
CA THR A 180 6.19 -3.21 5.20
C THR A 180 6.53 -4.60 5.72
N THR A 181 7.12 -4.67 6.91
CA THR A 181 7.40 -5.91 7.62
C THR A 181 6.58 -5.97 8.90
N GLY A 182 6.03 -7.14 9.21
CA GLY A 182 5.17 -7.33 10.38
C GLY A 182 3.77 -6.72 10.24
N ILE A 183 3.24 -6.28 11.37
CA ILE A 183 1.89 -5.74 11.54
C ILE A 183 2.04 -4.35 12.15
N LEU A 184 1.52 -3.34 11.48
CA LEU A 184 1.56 -1.95 11.92
C LEU A 184 0.14 -1.46 12.15
N GLU A 185 -0.10 -0.81 13.27
CA GLU A 185 -1.41 -0.26 13.63
C GLU A 185 -1.37 1.26 13.67
N TYR A 186 -2.37 1.87 13.04
CA TYR A 186 -2.51 3.32 12.94
C TYR A 186 -3.89 3.72 13.46
N PRO A 187 -3.98 4.17 14.73
CA PRO A 187 -5.20 4.72 15.27
C PRO A 187 -5.41 6.16 14.79
N PHE A 188 -6.65 6.51 14.45
CA PHE A 188 -7.08 7.89 14.25
C PHE A 188 -8.52 8.07 14.74
N ASP A 189 -8.85 9.29 15.19
CA ASP A 189 -10.21 9.63 15.60
C ASP A 189 -10.94 10.29 14.44
N LEU A 190 -12.18 9.88 14.22
CA LEU A 190 -13.08 10.53 13.27
C LEU A 190 -14.47 10.63 13.90
N ASP A 191 -14.93 11.87 14.10
CA ASP A 191 -16.23 12.17 14.70
C ASP A 191 -16.45 11.49 16.08
N GLY A 192 -15.37 11.30 16.87
CA GLY A 192 -15.41 10.64 18.18
C GLY A 192 -15.48 9.11 18.15
N ILE A 193 -15.27 8.51 16.97
CA ILE A 193 -15.07 7.08 16.77
C ILE A 193 -13.61 6.84 16.47
N VAL A 194 -13.00 5.90 17.17
CA VAL A 194 -11.59 5.54 16.96
C VAL A 194 -11.53 4.48 15.88
N PHE A 195 -10.90 4.81 14.76
CA PHE A 195 -10.56 3.85 13.73
C PHE A 195 -9.14 3.34 13.96
N ARG A 196 -8.98 2.01 14.01
CA ARG A 196 -7.68 1.36 14.05
C ARG A 196 -7.41 0.68 12.72
N MET A 197 -6.59 1.29 11.89
CA MET A 197 -6.13 0.67 10.65
C MET A 197 -4.94 -0.24 10.90
N VAL A 198 -5.00 -1.45 10.34
CA VAL A 198 -3.96 -2.46 10.46
C VAL A 198 -3.36 -2.71 9.09
N ASP A 199 -2.10 -2.30 8.89
CA ASP A 199 -1.32 -2.58 7.70
C ASP A 199 -0.43 -3.80 7.94
N VAL A 200 -0.39 -4.69 6.95
CA VAL A 200 0.39 -5.93 7.01
C VAL A 200 1.22 -6.09 5.75
N GLY A 201 2.39 -6.72 5.88
CA GLY A 201 3.24 -7.04 4.73
C GLY A 201 2.50 -7.87 3.67
N GLY A 202 2.50 -7.40 2.41
CA GLY A 202 1.78 -8.03 1.29
C GLY A 202 2.46 -9.25 0.65
N GLN A 203 3.76 -9.40 0.89
CA GLN A 203 4.60 -10.47 0.32
C GLN A 203 4.25 -11.83 0.94
N ARG A 204 4.44 -12.91 0.18
CA ARG A 204 4.09 -14.29 0.62
C ARG A 204 4.75 -14.67 1.96
N SER A 205 5.98 -14.23 2.20
CA SER A 205 6.72 -14.46 3.46
C SER A 205 6.04 -13.85 4.69
N GLU A 206 5.36 -12.72 4.53
CA GLU A 206 4.73 -11.98 5.62
C GLU A 206 3.31 -12.46 5.93
N ARG A 207 2.64 -13.14 4.99
CA ARG A 207 1.23 -13.56 5.14
C ARG A 207 0.97 -14.51 6.30
N ARG A 208 1.97 -15.28 6.73
CA ARG A 208 1.85 -16.17 7.90
C ARG A 208 1.58 -15.40 9.19
N LYS A 209 1.97 -14.13 9.25
CA LYS A 209 1.77 -13.25 10.43
C LYS A 209 0.36 -12.68 10.49
N TRP A 210 -0.38 -12.67 9.37
CA TRP A 210 -1.68 -11.99 9.27
C TRP A 210 -2.72 -12.52 10.27
N ILE A 211 -2.68 -13.81 10.58
CA ILE A 211 -3.61 -14.43 11.54
C ILE A 211 -3.60 -13.73 12.91
N HIS A 212 -2.48 -13.10 13.30
CA HIS A 212 -2.35 -12.38 14.57
C HIS A 212 -3.15 -11.08 14.64
N CYS A 213 -3.77 -10.64 13.55
CA CYS A 213 -4.60 -9.44 13.52
C CYS A 213 -6.04 -9.68 13.02
N PHE A 214 -6.49 -10.94 12.90
CA PHE A 214 -7.82 -11.26 12.36
C PHE A 214 -8.95 -11.19 13.39
N GLU A 215 -8.64 -11.07 14.67
CA GLU A 215 -9.66 -10.93 15.71
C GLU A 215 -10.32 -9.55 15.68
N ASN A 216 -11.65 -9.52 15.86
CA ASN A 216 -12.49 -8.33 15.98
C ASN A 216 -12.31 -7.33 14.84
N VAL A 217 -12.18 -7.81 13.60
CA VAL A 217 -12.08 -6.96 12.41
C VAL A 217 -13.49 -6.52 12.00
N THR A 218 -13.76 -5.21 12.09
CA THR A 218 -15.03 -4.61 11.66
C THR A 218 -15.16 -4.66 10.14
N SER A 219 -14.09 -4.33 9.42
CA SER A 219 -14.11 -4.29 7.96
C SER A 219 -12.74 -4.60 7.36
N ILE A 220 -12.77 -5.30 6.23
CA ILE A 220 -11.59 -5.57 5.41
C ILE A 220 -11.57 -4.55 4.29
N ILE A 221 -10.41 -3.92 4.09
CA ILE A 221 -10.12 -3.13 2.90
C ILE A 221 -9.09 -3.92 2.10
N PHE A 222 -9.55 -4.55 1.02
CA PHE A 222 -8.69 -5.32 0.13
C PHE A 222 -8.24 -4.45 -1.04
N LEU A 223 -6.92 -4.31 -1.23
CA LEU A 223 -6.32 -3.48 -2.25
C LEU A 223 -5.75 -4.34 -3.38
N VAL A 224 -6.14 -3.99 -4.61
CA VAL A 224 -5.70 -4.59 -5.86
C VAL A 224 -5.00 -3.51 -6.69
N ALA A 225 -3.84 -3.80 -7.27
CA ALA A 225 -3.20 -2.87 -8.19
C ALA A 225 -3.71 -3.13 -9.62
N LEU A 226 -4.53 -2.25 -10.17
CA LEU A 226 -5.04 -2.40 -11.54
C LEU A 226 -3.93 -2.51 -12.59
N SER A 227 -2.79 -1.87 -12.35
CA SER A 227 -1.64 -1.87 -13.25
C SER A 227 -0.83 -3.17 -13.26
N GLU A 228 -1.15 -4.16 -12.41
CA GLU A 228 -0.37 -5.41 -12.28
C GLU A 228 -0.83 -6.52 -13.25
N TYR A 229 -1.82 -6.26 -14.10
CA TYR A 229 -2.42 -7.25 -15.01
C TYR A 229 -1.44 -7.90 -16.00
N ASP A 230 -0.36 -7.19 -16.37
CA ASP A 230 0.67 -7.65 -17.30
C ASP A 230 2.01 -7.96 -16.64
N GLN A 231 2.04 -8.02 -15.29
CA GLN A 231 3.26 -8.22 -14.52
C GLN A 231 3.36 -9.64 -13.95
N ILE A 232 4.60 -10.07 -13.74
CA ILE A 232 4.96 -11.32 -13.08
C ILE A 232 5.31 -11.04 -11.60
N LEU A 233 5.06 -12.00 -10.71
CA LEU A 233 5.38 -11.88 -9.29
C LEU A 233 6.88 -11.75 -9.04
N PHE A 234 7.22 -10.94 -8.05
CA PHE A 234 8.60 -10.85 -7.55
C PHE A 234 9.07 -12.20 -6.99
N GLU A 235 8.18 -12.96 -6.35
CA GLU A 235 8.50 -14.24 -5.74
C GLU A 235 8.47 -15.45 -6.71
N SER A 236 8.03 -15.28 -7.96
CA SER A 236 7.83 -16.39 -8.91
C SER A 236 7.80 -15.92 -10.37
N ASP A 237 8.72 -16.41 -11.21
CA ASP A 237 8.90 -15.99 -12.61
C ASP A 237 7.77 -16.45 -13.56
N ASN A 238 6.85 -17.29 -13.11
CA ASN A 238 5.80 -17.89 -13.95
C ASN A 238 4.38 -17.53 -13.50
N GLU A 239 4.23 -16.67 -12.50
CA GLU A 239 2.93 -16.34 -11.94
C GLU A 239 2.58 -14.87 -12.17
N ASN A 240 1.42 -14.63 -12.79
CA ASN A 240 0.89 -13.29 -13.00
C ASN A 240 0.46 -12.66 -11.67
N ARG A 241 0.82 -11.39 -11.42
CA ARG A 241 0.52 -10.69 -10.17
C ARG A 241 -0.98 -10.54 -9.90
N MET A 242 -1.77 -10.30 -10.93
CA MET A 242 -3.22 -10.16 -10.81
C MET A 242 -3.89 -11.50 -10.48
N GLU A 243 -3.42 -12.61 -11.04
CA GLU A 243 -3.92 -13.94 -10.66
C GLU A 243 -3.59 -14.31 -9.22
N GLU A 244 -2.40 -13.96 -8.72
CA GLU A 244 -2.07 -14.10 -7.30
C GLU A 244 -2.98 -13.23 -6.41
N SER A 245 -3.27 -12.00 -6.84
CA SER A 245 -4.16 -11.08 -6.14
C SER A 245 -5.60 -11.65 -6.07
N LYS A 246 -6.10 -12.24 -7.15
CA LYS A 246 -7.37 -12.96 -7.21
C LYS A 246 -7.39 -14.17 -6.27
N ALA A 247 -6.36 -15.01 -6.32
CA ALA A 247 -6.25 -16.19 -5.47
C ALA A 247 -6.23 -15.82 -3.97
N LEU A 248 -5.51 -14.75 -3.64
CA LEU A 248 -5.49 -14.19 -2.30
C LEU A 248 -6.88 -13.65 -1.89
N PHE A 249 -7.53 -12.86 -2.74
CA PHE A 249 -8.86 -12.32 -2.45
C PHE A 249 -9.88 -13.42 -2.20
N ARG A 250 -9.89 -14.46 -3.05
CA ARG A 250 -10.76 -15.65 -2.88
C ARG A 250 -10.53 -16.32 -1.52
N THR A 251 -9.27 -16.44 -1.09
CA THR A 251 -8.94 -17.00 0.22
C THR A 251 -9.44 -16.11 1.35
N ILE A 252 -9.28 -14.79 1.24
CA ILE A 252 -9.74 -13.83 2.26
C ILE A 252 -11.26 -13.82 2.38
N ILE A 253 -12.00 -13.76 1.27
CA ILE A 253 -13.47 -13.66 1.33
C ILE A 253 -14.13 -14.94 1.86
N THR A 254 -13.46 -16.09 1.71
CA THR A 254 -13.93 -17.39 2.19
C THR A 254 -13.54 -17.70 3.64
N TYR A 255 -12.67 -16.88 4.27
CA TYR A 255 -12.22 -17.15 5.62
C TYR A 255 -13.36 -17.02 6.65
N PRO A 256 -13.59 -18.03 7.52
CA PRO A 256 -14.63 -17.97 8.54
C PRO A 256 -14.49 -16.79 9.51
N TRP A 257 -13.25 -16.38 9.79
CA TRP A 257 -12.93 -15.22 10.64
C TRP A 257 -13.60 -13.92 10.19
N PHE A 258 -13.93 -13.81 8.90
CA PHE A 258 -14.43 -12.59 8.29
C PHE A 258 -15.89 -12.66 7.90
N GLN A 259 -16.65 -13.70 8.27
CA GLN A 259 -18.05 -13.85 7.88
C GLN A 259 -18.87 -12.60 8.16
N ASN A 260 -18.74 -12.03 9.36
CA ASN A 260 -19.46 -10.83 9.78
C ASN A 260 -18.76 -9.51 9.40
N SER A 261 -17.51 -9.57 8.95
CA SER A 261 -16.77 -8.38 8.54
C SER A 261 -17.25 -7.90 7.17
N SER A 262 -17.51 -6.60 7.06
CA SER A 262 -17.79 -6.00 5.74
C SER A 262 -16.53 -6.01 4.87
N VAL A 263 -16.70 -6.10 3.54
CA VAL A 263 -15.58 -6.17 2.59
C VAL A 263 -15.66 -4.99 1.63
N ILE A 264 -14.58 -4.22 1.61
CA ILE A 264 -14.37 -3.10 0.70
C ILE A 264 -13.22 -3.48 -0.24
N LEU A 265 -13.44 -3.35 -1.54
CA LEU A 265 -12.48 -3.66 -2.59
C LEU A 265 -12.00 -2.35 -3.23
N PHE A 266 -10.71 -2.04 -3.06
CA PHE A 266 -10.07 -0.91 -3.74
C PHE A 266 -9.28 -1.40 -4.93
N LEU A 267 -9.71 -0.96 -6.10
CA LEU A 267 -9.03 -1.14 -7.38
C LEU A 267 -8.12 0.08 -7.59
N ASN A 268 -6.91 -0.01 -7.06
CA ASN A 268 -5.94 1.07 -6.96
C ASN A 268 -5.08 1.20 -8.22
N LYS A 269 -4.32 2.30 -8.32
CA LYS A 269 -3.42 2.62 -9.45
C LYS A 269 -4.18 2.74 -10.77
N LYS A 270 -5.40 3.29 -10.73
CA LYS A 270 -6.21 3.53 -11.94
C LYS A 270 -5.50 4.45 -12.95
N ASP A 271 -4.71 5.40 -12.47
CA ASP A 271 -3.88 6.31 -13.27
C ASP A 271 -2.84 5.54 -14.10
N LEU A 272 -2.21 4.54 -13.49
CA LEU A 272 -1.24 3.69 -14.18
C LEU A 272 -1.92 2.71 -15.16
N LEU A 273 -3.16 2.27 -14.87
CA LEU A 273 -3.95 1.50 -15.83
C LEU A 273 -4.28 2.33 -17.08
N GLU A 274 -4.72 3.58 -16.89
CA GLU A 274 -5.06 4.51 -17.97
C GLU A 274 -3.87 4.75 -18.91
N GLU A 275 -2.65 4.86 -18.37
CA GLU A 275 -1.43 4.93 -19.19
C GLU A 275 -1.17 3.60 -19.92
N LYS A 276 -1.19 2.48 -19.19
CA LYS A 276 -0.68 1.19 -19.66
C LYS A 276 -1.57 0.50 -20.69
N ILE A 277 -2.90 0.66 -20.58
CA ILE A 277 -3.87 0.00 -21.47
C ILE A 277 -3.73 0.43 -22.95
N MET A 278 -3.05 1.55 -23.20
CA MET A 278 -2.82 2.08 -24.55
C MET A 278 -1.89 1.21 -25.39
N TYR A 279 -0.97 0.48 -24.74
CA TYR A 279 0.10 -0.28 -25.40
C TYR A 279 0.26 -1.72 -24.88
N SER A 280 -0.34 -2.08 -23.76
CA SER A 280 -0.38 -3.45 -23.22
C SER A 280 -1.83 -3.93 -23.16
N HIS A 281 -2.22 -4.90 -24.00
CA HIS A 281 -3.62 -5.25 -24.20
C HIS A 281 -4.08 -6.33 -23.22
N LEU A 282 -5.19 -6.08 -22.52
CA LEU A 282 -5.69 -6.95 -21.45
C LEU A 282 -6.02 -8.38 -21.94
N VAL A 283 -6.52 -8.51 -23.17
CA VAL A 283 -6.88 -9.80 -23.81
C VAL A 283 -5.70 -10.76 -23.96
N ASP A 284 -4.46 -10.25 -24.04
CA ASP A 284 -3.26 -11.07 -24.18
C ASP A 284 -2.93 -11.81 -22.86
N TYR A 285 -3.41 -11.29 -21.73
CA TYR A 285 -3.18 -11.83 -20.39
C TYR A 285 -4.43 -12.50 -19.82
N PHE A 286 -5.61 -12.01 -20.18
CA PHE A 286 -6.93 -12.52 -19.79
C PHE A 286 -7.77 -12.75 -21.04
N PRO A 287 -7.67 -13.95 -21.65
CA PRO A 287 -8.36 -14.27 -22.90
C PRO A 287 -9.90 -14.19 -22.81
N GLU A 288 -10.46 -14.19 -21.60
CA GLU A 288 -11.89 -14.01 -21.35
C GLU A 288 -12.36 -12.56 -21.52
N TYR A 289 -11.44 -11.60 -21.68
CA TYR A 289 -11.78 -10.19 -21.93
C TYR A 289 -12.30 -10.00 -23.35
N ASP A 290 -13.57 -9.63 -23.46
CA ASP A 290 -14.30 -9.39 -24.71
C ASP A 290 -14.51 -7.89 -25.01
N GLY A 291 -14.02 -7.00 -24.15
CA GLY A 291 -14.12 -5.56 -24.32
C GLY A 291 -13.14 -4.97 -25.33
N PRO A 292 -13.28 -3.66 -25.67
CA PRO A 292 -12.37 -2.99 -26.59
C PRO A 292 -10.95 -2.86 -26.02
N GLN A 293 -9.96 -2.84 -26.91
CA GLN A 293 -8.59 -2.48 -26.56
C GLN A 293 -8.47 -0.97 -26.32
N ARG A 294 -7.48 -0.54 -25.52
CA ARG A 294 -7.17 0.87 -25.23
C ARG A 294 -8.30 1.64 -24.56
N ASP A 295 -9.14 0.95 -23.80
CA ASP A 295 -10.22 1.54 -23.02
C ASP A 295 -10.05 1.19 -21.54
N ALA A 296 -9.60 2.18 -20.76
CA ALA A 296 -9.38 2.02 -19.34
C ALA A 296 -10.69 1.78 -18.56
N ILE A 297 -11.83 2.28 -19.04
CA ILE A 297 -13.12 2.14 -18.36
C ILE A 297 -13.59 0.70 -18.51
N THR A 298 -13.66 0.16 -19.73
CA THR A 298 -14.09 -1.24 -19.89
C THR A 298 -13.09 -2.22 -19.25
N ALA A 299 -11.79 -1.93 -19.31
CA ALA A 299 -10.76 -2.76 -18.66
C ALA A 299 -10.92 -2.82 -17.14
N ARG A 300 -11.12 -1.68 -16.45
CA ARG A 300 -11.24 -1.66 -14.98
C ARG A 300 -12.54 -2.31 -14.51
N GLU A 301 -13.64 -2.19 -15.27
CA GLU A 301 -14.91 -2.85 -14.97
C GLU A 301 -14.80 -4.37 -15.14
N PHE A 302 -14.07 -4.84 -16.16
CA PHE A 302 -13.77 -6.26 -16.30
C PHE A 302 -12.96 -6.79 -15.11
N ILE A 303 -11.89 -6.09 -14.71
CA ILE A 303 -11.09 -6.48 -13.54
C ILE A 303 -11.96 -6.48 -12.27
N LEU A 304 -12.82 -5.48 -12.08
CA LEU A 304 -13.77 -5.46 -10.97
C LEU A 304 -14.62 -6.74 -10.94
N ARG A 305 -15.22 -7.10 -12.08
CA ARG A 305 -16.04 -8.32 -12.21
C ARG A 305 -15.24 -9.57 -11.86
N MET A 306 -14.00 -9.69 -12.33
CA MET A 306 -13.13 -10.83 -11.99
C MET A 306 -12.94 -11.04 -10.49
N PHE A 307 -12.97 -9.98 -9.68
CA PHE A 307 -12.85 -10.07 -8.22
C PHE A 307 -14.19 -10.31 -7.55
N VAL A 308 -15.24 -9.59 -7.96
CA VAL A 308 -16.59 -9.73 -7.39
C VAL A 308 -17.15 -11.14 -7.61
N ASP A 309 -16.90 -11.74 -8.78
CA ASP A 309 -17.34 -13.10 -9.12
C ASP A 309 -16.67 -14.20 -8.27
N LEU A 310 -15.60 -13.88 -7.53
CA LEU A 310 -14.96 -14.81 -6.60
C LEU A 310 -15.74 -14.97 -5.29
N ASN A 311 -16.72 -14.11 -5.04
CA ASN A 311 -17.56 -14.17 -3.85
C ASN A 311 -18.56 -15.33 -3.93
N PRO A 312 -18.44 -16.37 -3.08
CA PRO A 312 -19.41 -17.46 -3.07
C PRO A 312 -20.71 -17.10 -2.34
N ASP A 313 -20.73 -16.01 -1.56
CA ASP A 313 -21.84 -15.64 -0.69
C ASP A 313 -22.59 -14.43 -1.26
N SER A 314 -23.79 -14.66 -1.81
CA SER A 314 -24.63 -13.61 -2.39
C SER A 314 -25.20 -12.62 -1.36
N GLU A 315 -25.25 -12.98 -0.08
CA GLU A 315 -25.70 -12.06 0.98
C GLU A 315 -24.59 -11.08 1.38
N LYS A 316 -23.33 -11.46 1.17
CA LYS A 316 -22.17 -10.64 1.46
C LYS A 316 -21.90 -9.63 0.35
N ILE A 317 -22.25 -8.37 0.59
CA ILE A 317 -22.02 -7.28 -0.35
C ILE A 317 -20.52 -6.86 -0.32
N ILE A 318 -19.90 -6.79 -1.50
CA ILE A 318 -18.57 -6.20 -1.69
C ILE A 318 -18.74 -4.75 -2.17
N TYR A 319 -18.26 -3.79 -1.37
CA TYR A 319 -18.26 -2.38 -1.73
C TYR A 319 -16.99 -2.05 -2.51
N SER A 320 -17.09 -1.70 -3.79
CA SER A 320 -15.93 -1.48 -4.64
C SER A 320 -15.72 -0.01 -5.00
N HIS A 321 -14.45 0.40 -5.07
CA HIS A 321 -14.06 1.74 -5.50
C HIS A 321 -12.80 1.70 -6.34
N PHE A 322 -12.78 2.49 -7.41
CA PHE A 322 -11.58 2.76 -8.20
C PHE A 322 -10.79 3.89 -7.57
N THR A 323 -9.53 3.62 -7.21
CA THR A 323 -8.71 4.53 -6.43
C THR A 323 -7.38 4.87 -7.11
N CYS A 324 -6.87 6.05 -6.79
CA CYS A 324 -5.48 6.43 -6.98
C CYS A 324 -4.96 6.83 -5.60
N ALA A 325 -4.23 5.93 -4.93
CA ALA A 325 -3.76 6.16 -3.56
C ALA A 325 -2.81 7.35 -3.43
N THR A 326 -2.21 7.82 -4.53
CA THR A 326 -1.37 9.03 -4.55
C THR A 326 -2.17 10.33 -4.78
N ASP A 327 -3.49 10.24 -4.96
CA ASP A 327 -4.39 11.40 -5.09
C ASP A 327 -5.20 11.56 -3.79
N THR A 328 -4.86 12.60 -3.03
CA THR A 328 -5.47 12.88 -1.73
C THR A 328 -6.97 13.21 -1.83
N GLU A 329 -7.42 13.92 -2.87
CA GLU A 329 -8.84 14.25 -3.04
C GLU A 329 -9.65 13.00 -3.44
N ASN A 330 -9.08 12.15 -4.31
CA ASN A 330 -9.70 10.87 -4.62
C ASN A 330 -9.88 10.00 -3.36
N ILE A 331 -8.86 9.93 -2.50
CA ILE A 331 -8.94 9.13 -1.27
C ILE A 331 -9.88 9.74 -0.24
N LYS A 332 -9.96 11.07 -0.10
CA LYS A 332 -10.98 11.73 0.73
C LYS A 332 -12.39 11.33 0.32
N LEU A 333 -12.72 11.43 -0.96
CA LEU A 333 -14.05 11.10 -1.48
C LEU A 333 -14.39 9.62 -1.27
N VAL A 334 -13.45 8.73 -1.57
CA VAL A 334 -13.63 7.28 -1.40
C VAL A 334 -13.79 6.93 0.07
N PHE A 335 -12.97 7.50 0.95
CA PHE A 335 -13.05 7.19 2.38
C PHE A 335 -14.34 7.75 3.00
N CYS A 336 -14.82 8.92 2.57
CA CYS A 336 -16.14 9.42 2.98
C CYS A 336 -17.28 8.45 2.60
N ALA A 337 -17.27 7.90 1.38
CA ALA A 337 -18.28 6.93 0.95
C ALA A 337 -18.19 5.60 1.73
N VAL A 338 -16.97 5.18 2.06
CA VAL A 338 -16.69 3.97 2.83
C VAL A 338 -17.07 4.14 4.30
N LYS A 339 -16.87 5.33 4.88
CA LYS A 339 -17.19 5.67 6.27
C LYS A 339 -18.64 5.34 6.59
N ASP A 340 -19.57 5.80 5.77
CA ASP A 340 -21.00 5.62 6.00
C ASP A 340 -21.39 4.14 6.00
N THR A 341 -20.81 3.37 5.08
CA THR A 341 -21.00 1.91 4.99
C THR A 341 -20.49 1.20 6.25
N ILE A 342 -19.28 1.54 6.70
CA ILE A 342 -18.69 0.96 7.91
C ILE A 342 -19.53 1.34 9.13
N MET A 343 -19.92 2.60 9.25
CA MET A 343 -20.71 3.09 10.39
C MET A 343 -22.09 2.47 10.45
N GLN A 344 -22.78 2.30 9.32
CA GLN A 344 -24.10 1.65 9.29
C GLN A 344 -24.02 0.18 9.75
N ASN A 345 -22.99 -0.55 9.34
CA ASN A 345 -22.80 -1.93 9.76
C ASN A 345 -22.42 -2.02 11.25
N ALA A 346 -21.50 -1.16 11.69
CA ALA A 346 -21.11 -1.08 13.09
C ALA A 346 -22.28 -0.73 14.01
N LEU A 347 -23.12 0.25 13.63
CA LEU A 347 -24.30 0.65 14.41
C LEU A 347 -25.34 -0.47 14.55
N LYS A 348 -25.49 -1.33 13.54
CA LYS A 348 -26.34 -2.53 13.62
C LYS A 348 -25.80 -3.54 14.63
N GLU A 349 -24.48 -3.76 14.68
CA GLU A 349 -23.85 -4.64 15.68
C GLU A 349 -23.93 -4.06 17.10
N PHE A 350 -23.90 -2.73 17.25
CA PHE A 350 -23.91 -2.08 18.56
C PHE A 350 -25.29 -1.94 19.23
N ASN A 351 -26.40 -2.39 18.60
CA ASN A 351 -27.76 -2.28 19.15
C ASN A 351 -28.04 -0.88 19.76
N LEU A 352 -27.82 0.17 18.97
CA LEU A 352 -28.29 1.54 19.29
C LEU A 352 -29.67 1.83 18.67
N GLY A 353 -30.46 0.79 18.39
CA GLY A 353 -31.86 0.87 17.98
C GLY A 353 -32.82 0.55 19.11
#